data_AF-A0A368GWU0-F1
#
_entry.id   AF-A0A368GWU0-F1
#
_cell.length_a   1.000
_cell.length_b   1.000
_cell.length_c   1.000
_cell.angle_alpha   90.00
_cell.angle_beta   90.00
_cell.angle_gamma   90.00
#
_symmetry.space_group_name_H-M   'P 1'
#
loop_
_entity.id
_entity.type
_entity.pdbx_description
1 polymer ?
#
loop_
_entity_poly.entity_id
_entity_poly.type
_entity_poly.pdbx_seq_one_letter_code
_entity_poly.pdbx_strand_id
1 'polypeptide(L)'
;SSSIHRANIIPEKCKNKKPAQCANGGFPHPRECSKCVCPSGYGGDLCDRRPPDGCGSELEAGPDWKTLTDLMMNVRTEEYLDGYEKCHYWIKSPNNTFIEIRIKSLTPAGPVLDGCVEAGVEIKTQQNQLLTGYRYDLFLRFCYADHERLVLKSCSNLVPVIFYSRSKGMSKISLEYRHGIFH
;
A
#
# COMPACT_ATOMS: atom_id res chain seq x y z
N SER A 1 3.90 14.55 26.72
CA SER A 1 3.16 13.30 26.93
C SER A 1 1.91 13.34 26.06
N SER A 2 2.01 12.90 24.82
CA SER A 2 0.88 12.86 23.88
C SER A 2 0.68 11.42 23.45
N SER A 3 0.05 10.66 24.34
CA SER A 3 -0.46 9.33 24.05
C SER A 3 -1.59 9.47 23.04
N ILE A 4 -1.27 9.47 21.74
CA ILE A 4 -2.26 9.24 20.70
C ILE A 4 -2.76 7.83 20.95
N HIS A 5 -3.90 7.73 21.64
CA HIS A 5 -4.59 6.47 21.85
C HIS A 5 -4.79 5.84 20.46
N ARG A 6 -4.20 4.65 20.26
CA ARG A 6 -4.60 3.73 19.20
C ARG A 6 -6.08 3.43 19.42
N ALA A 7 -6.96 4.22 18.83
CA ALA A 7 -8.37 3.91 18.81
C ALA A 7 -8.51 2.68 17.90
N ASN A 8 -8.58 1.49 18.49
CA ASN A 8 -9.18 0.34 17.82
C ASN A 8 -10.60 0.78 17.47
N ILE A 9 -10.82 1.13 16.20
CA ILE A 9 -12.12 1.58 15.73
C ILE A 9 -13.04 0.37 15.77
N ILE A 10 -13.82 0.21 16.84
CA ILE A 10 -14.85 -0.83 16.91
C ILE A 10 -16.18 -0.15 16.63
N PRO A 11 -16.87 -0.49 15.53
CA PRO A 11 -18.20 0.06 15.27
C PRO A 11 -19.15 -0.23 16.44
N GLU A 12 -20.02 0.73 16.78
CA GLU A 12 -21.04 0.59 17.85
C GLU A 12 -21.81 -0.74 17.76
N LYS A 13 -22.20 -1.11 16.53
CA LYS A 13 -22.94 -2.36 16.22
C LYS A 13 -22.18 -3.64 16.56
N CYS A 14 -20.86 -3.55 16.79
CA CYS A 14 -20.00 -4.67 17.12
C CYS A 14 -19.60 -4.71 18.60
N LYS A 15 -19.93 -3.70 19.41
CA LYS A 15 -19.54 -3.64 20.83
C LYS A 15 -20.13 -4.76 21.69
N ASN A 16 -21.36 -5.17 21.40
CA ASN A 16 -22.05 -6.26 22.12
C ASN A 16 -21.81 -7.64 21.49
N LYS A 17 -20.86 -7.75 20.56
CA LYS A 17 -20.45 -9.00 19.89
C LYS A 17 -19.00 -9.31 20.27
N LYS A 18 -18.47 -10.44 19.79
CA LYS A 18 -17.03 -10.73 19.79
C LYS A 18 -16.44 -10.23 18.47
N PRO A 19 -15.95 -8.98 18.37
CA PRO A 19 -15.40 -8.45 17.13
C PRO A 19 -14.11 -9.15 16.72
N ALA A 20 -13.85 -9.18 15.42
CA ALA A 20 -12.60 -9.64 14.84
C ALA A 20 -11.41 -8.83 15.36
N GLN A 21 -10.28 -9.52 15.53
CA GLN A 21 -9.00 -8.88 15.78
C GLN A 21 -8.33 -8.58 14.44
N CYS A 22 -8.53 -7.35 13.96
CA CYS A 22 -8.02 -6.92 12.67
C CYS A 22 -6.54 -6.58 12.74
N ALA A 23 -5.77 -7.06 11.77
CA ALA A 23 -4.36 -6.74 11.59
C ALA A 23 -4.19 -5.44 10.79
N ASN A 24 -2.95 -4.92 10.78
CA ASN A 24 -2.51 -3.86 9.88
C ASN A 24 -3.35 -2.57 9.90
N GLY A 25 -4.00 -2.27 11.04
CA GLY A 25 -4.84 -1.08 11.19
C GLY A 25 -6.26 -1.23 10.62
N GLY A 26 -6.68 -2.43 10.19
CA GLY A 26 -8.07 -2.69 9.85
C GLY A 26 -9.01 -2.56 11.05
N PHE A 27 -10.32 -2.55 10.77
CA PHE A 27 -11.35 -2.44 11.80
C PHE A 27 -12.51 -3.40 11.53
N PRO A 28 -13.25 -3.88 12.56
CA PRO A 28 -14.33 -4.82 12.36
C PRO A 28 -15.40 -4.28 11.40
N HIS A 29 -15.90 -5.13 10.51
CA HIS A 29 -16.93 -4.74 9.56
C HIS A 29 -18.25 -4.46 10.30
N PRO A 30 -18.89 -3.30 10.10
CA PRO A 30 -20.02 -2.84 10.92
C PRO A 30 -21.28 -3.72 10.79
N ARG A 31 -21.36 -4.55 9.75
CA ARG A 31 -22.45 -5.52 9.53
C ARG A 31 -22.03 -6.97 9.81
N GLU A 32 -20.75 -7.28 9.70
CA GLU A 32 -20.17 -8.62 9.84
C GLU A 32 -18.98 -8.55 10.80
N CYS A 33 -19.25 -8.43 12.10
CA CYS A 33 -18.23 -8.11 13.10
C CYS A 33 -17.11 -9.16 13.24
N SER A 34 -17.26 -10.35 12.66
CA SER A 34 -16.23 -11.40 12.60
C SER A 34 -15.24 -11.23 11.44
N LYS A 35 -15.43 -10.23 10.58
CA LYS A 35 -14.53 -9.84 9.49
C LYS A 35 -14.07 -8.40 9.66
N CYS A 36 -13.05 -8.02 8.91
CA CYS A 36 -12.44 -6.71 8.95
C CYS A 36 -12.66 -5.95 7.63
N VAL A 37 -12.80 -4.63 7.75
CA VAL A 37 -12.56 -3.70 6.65
C VAL A 37 -11.06 -3.41 6.63
N CYS A 38 -10.43 -3.71 5.49
CA CYS A 38 -8.99 -3.62 5.35
C CYS A 38 -8.54 -2.28 4.75
N PRO A 39 -7.43 -1.71 5.24
CA PRO A 39 -6.78 -0.62 4.52
C PRO A 39 -6.32 -1.10 3.14
N SER A 40 -6.21 -0.16 2.18
CA SER A 40 -5.65 -0.48 0.86
C SER A 40 -4.26 -1.12 1.02
N GLY A 41 -3.98 -2.15 0.21
CA GLY A 41 -2.77 -2.95 0.37
C GLY A 41 -2.92 -4.19 1.25
N TYR A 42 -4.05 -4.38 1.94
CA TYR A 42 -4.28 -5.52 2.84
C TYR A 42 -5.60 -6.23 2.53
N GLY A 43 -5.65 -7.54 2.75
CA GLY A 43 -6.80 -8.39 2.45
C GLY A 43 -6.92 -9.59 3.39
N GLY A 44 -7.88 -10.47 3.07
CA GLY A 44 -8.32 -11.54 3.97
C GLY A 44 -9.31 -11.05 5.03
N ASP A 45 -10.01 -11.98 5.68
CA ASP A 45 -11.04 -11.65 6.68
C ASP A 45 -10.50 -10.83 7.86
N LEU A 46 -9.20 -10.91 8.13
CA LEU A 46 -8.52 -10.22 9.24
C LEU A 46 -7.49 -9.17 8.80
N CYS A 47 -7.39 -8.87 7.49
CA CYS A 47 -6.40 -7.93 6.95
C CYS A 47 -4.94 -8.36 7.16
N ASP A 48 -4.71 -9.65 7.34
CA ASP A 48 -3.42 -10.28 7.63
C ASP A 48 -2.76 -10.90 6.39
N ARG A 49 -3.39 -10.75 5.21
CA ARG A 49 -2.90 -11.32 3.95
C ARG A 49 -2.77 -10.26 2.88
N ARG A 50 -1.90 -10.53 1.90
CA ARG A 50 -1.83 -9.73 0.69
C ARG A 50 -3.16 -9.85 -0.08
N PRO A 51 -3.71 -8.75 -0.61
CA PRO A 51 -4.84 -8.77 -1.51
C PRO A 51 -4.67 -9.78 -2.67
N PRO A 52 -5.71 -10.55 -3.04
CA PRO A 52 -5.62 -11.63 -4.02
C PRO A 52 -5.84 -11.17 -5.48
N ASP A 53 -5.17 -10.12 -5.94
CA ASP A 53 -5.53 -9.42 -7.20
C ASP A 53 -4.93 -9.98 -8.50
N GLY A 54 -4.63 -11.28 -8.56
CA GLY A 54 -4.12 -11.93 -9.78
C GLY A 54 -2.69 -11.54 -10.21
N CYS A 55 -2.16 -10.41 -9.73
CA CYS A 55 -0.79 -9.94 -9.92
C CYS A 55 -0.15 -9.44 -8.61
N GLY A 56 1.12 -9.04 -8.69
CA GLY A 56 1.94 -8.69 -7.53
C GLY A 56 2.44 -9.91 -6.75
N SER A 57 3.30 -9.68 -5.75
CA SER A 57 3.96 -10.74 -4.98
C SER A 57 4.43 -10.28 -3.60
N GLU A 58 4.78 -11.24 -2.74
CA GLU A 58 5.55 -10.96 -1.54
C GLU A 58 7.05 -10.95 -1.88
N LEU A 59 7.76 -9.93 -1.40
CA LEU A 59 9.17 -9.67 -1.67
C LEU A 59 9.91 -9.54 -0.34
N GLU A 60 11.09 -10.14 -0.25
CA GLU A 60 11.94 -10.01 0.94
C GLU A 60 13.01 -8.93 0.68
N ALA A 61 12.99 -7.87 1.49
CA ALA A 61 14.07 -6.90 1.54
C ALA A 61 15.31 -7.55 2.16
N GLY A 62 16.49 -7.14 1.71
CA GLY A 62 17.77 -7.44 2.36
C GLY A 62 18.45 -6.15 2.82
N PRO A 63 19.66 -6.22 3.40
CA PRO A 63 20.46 -5.02 3.70
C PRO A 63 20.90 -4.28 2.43
N ASP A 64 21.04 -5.00 1.33
CA ASP A 64 21.39 -4.46 0.02
C ASP A 64 20.15 -4.04 -0.78
N TRP A 65 20.33 -3.05 -1.65
CA TRP A 65 19.29 -2.59 -2.56
C TRP A 65 18.90 -3.67 -3.56
N LYS A 66 17.60 -3.99 -3.60
CA LYS A 66 16.96 -4.86 -4.59
C LYS A 66 16.03 -4.03 -5.46
N THR A 67 15.80 -4.48 -6.69
CA THR A 67 14.91 -3.79 -7.64
C THR A 67 13.58 -4.52 -7.78
N LEU A 68 12.48 -3.77 -7.72
CA LEU A 68 11.15 -4.18 -8.16
C LEU A 68 10.85 -3.41 -9.45
N THR A 69 10.57 -4.11 -10.55
CA THR A 69 10.09 -3.49 -11.78
C THR A 69 8.85 -4.23 -12.24
N ASP A 70 7.83 -3.48 -12.63
CA ASP A 70 6.58 -4.03 -13.14
C ASP A 70 6.00 -3.18 -14.27
N LEU A 71 5.18 -3.82 -15.10
CA LEU A 71 4.51 -3.26 -16.26
C LEU A 71 3.04 -3.65 -16.22
N MET A 72 2.16 -2.69 -16.44
CA MET A 72 0.71 -2.93 -16.41
C MET A 72 0.01 -2.21 -17.55
N MET A 73 -0.91 -2.92 -18.18
CA MET A 73 -1.83 -2.40 -19.19
C MET A 73 -3.23 -2.81 -18.78
N ASN A 74 -4.06 -1.86 -18.37
CA ASN A 74 -5.42 -2.16 -17.98
C ASN A 74 -6.31 -2.35 -19.22
N VAL A 75 -6.23 -3.54 -19.80
CA VAL A 75 -7.03 -3.94 -20.97
C VAL A 75 -8.47 -4.29 -20.61
N ARG A 76 -8.79 -4.37 -19.31
CA ARG A 76 -10.08 -4.82 -18.76
C ARG A 76 -10.72 -3.78 -17.85
N THR A 77 -10.60 -2.50 -18.19
CA THR A 77 -11.08 -1.39 -17.34
C THR A 77 -12.53 -1.57 -16.90
N GLU A 78 -13.37 -2.14 -17.76
CA GLU A 78 -14.80 -2.40 -17.52
C GLU A 78 -15.07 -3.53 -16.51
N GLU A 79 -14.09 -4.41 -16.24
CA GLU A 79 -14.21 -5.47 -15.24
C GLU A 79 -14.00 -4.95 -13.81
N TYR A 80 -13.41 -3.75 -13.64
CA TYR A 80 -13.10 -3.16 -12.33
C TYR A 80 -14.14 -2.10 -11.95
N LEU A 81 -14.75 -2.25 -10.76
CA LEU A 81 -15.78 -1.32 -10.26
C LEU A 81 -15.31 0.14 -10.17
N ASP A 82 -14.03 0.36 -9.84
CA ASP A 82 -13.42 1.69 -9.78
C ASP A 82 -12.57 2.01 -11.03
N GLY A 83 -12.59 1.12 -12.03
CA GLY A 83 -11.84 1.22 -13.27
C GLY A 83 -10.35 0.92 -13.14
N TYR A 84 -9.83 0.57 -11.96
CA TYR A 84 -8.40 0.33 -11.78
C TYR A 84 -8.07 -1.16 -11.71
N GLU A 85 -7.13 -1.57 -12.56
CA GLU A 85 -6.33 -2.75 -12.29
C GLU A 85 -5.28 -2.39 -11.24
N LYS A 86 -5.06 -3.30 -10.28
CA LYS A 86 -4.16 -3.08 -9.14
C LYS A 86 -3.29 -4.32 -8.90
N CYS A 87 -1.98 -4.13 -8.93
CA CYS A 87 -1.03 -5.13 -8.47
C CYS A 87 -0.52 -4.77 -7.07
N HIS A 88 -0.72 -5.70 -6.13
CA HIS A 88 -0.32 -5.50 -4.74
C HIS A 88 0.95 -6.28 -4.44
N TYR A 89 1.99 -5.56 -4.05
CA TYR A 89 3.25 -6.12 -3.58
C TYR A 89 3.40 -5.90 -2.08
N TRP A 90 3.91 -6.90 -1.38
CA TRP A 90 4.28 -6.79 0.03
C TRP A 90 5.79 -6.92 0.16
N ILE A 91 6.46 -5.81 0.44
CA ILE A 91 7.88 -5.85 0.78
C ILE A 91 7.98 -6.11 2.28
N LYS A 92 8.59 -7.23 2.65
CA LYS A 92 8.76 -7.69 4.02
C LYS A 92 10.24 -7.69 4.41
N SER A 93 10.47 -7.66 5.71
CA SER A 93 11.78 -7.75 6.32
C SER A 93 11.65 -8.33 7.74
N PRO A 94 12.74 -8.81 8.36
CA PRO A 94 12.70 -9.34 9.71
C PRO A 94 12.12 -8.36 10.74
N ASN A 95 11.65 -8.87 11.88
CA ASN A 95 11.19 -8.02 12.97
C ASN A 95 12.30 -7.05 13.42
N ASN A 96 11.91 -5.90 13.95
CA ASN A 96 12.81 -4.83 14.39
C ASN A 96 13.65 -4.17 13.25
N THR A 97 13.11 -4.18 12.03
CA THR A 97 13.69 -3.48 10.88
C THR A 97 12.70 -2.48 10.27
N PHE A 98 13.23 -1.51 9.53
CA PHE A 98 12.46 -0.64 8.64
C PHE A 98 12.86 -0.92 7.19
N ILE A 99 11.99 -0.54 6.26
CA ILE A 99 12.22 -0.65 4.82
C ILE A 99 12.43 0.76 4.26
N GLU A 100 13.47 0.91 3.45
CA GLU A 100 13.71 2.08 2.62
C GLU A 100 13.30 1.77 1.19
N ILE A 101 12.61 2.71 0.55
CA ILE A 101 12.19 2.60 -0.84
C ILE A 101 12.57 3.89 -1.56
N ARG A 102 13.18 3.76 -2.73
CA ARG A 102 13.40 4.87 -3.66
C ARG A 102 12.78 4.58 -5.01
N ILE A 103 12.25 5.61 -5.63
CA ILE A 103 11.63 5.53 -6.96
C ILE A 103 12.73 5.69 -8.00
N LYS A 104 12.94 4.67 -8.85
CA LYS A 104 13.91 4.73 -9.94
C LYS A 104 13.31 5.36 -11.20
N SER A 105 12.11 4.92 -11.57
CA SER A 105 11.41 5.47 -12.72
C SER A 105 9.92 5.19 -12.60
N LEU A 106 9.09 6.15 -12.98
CA LEU A 106 7.66 5.98 -13.17
C LEU A 106 7.32 6.47 -14.57
N THR A 107 6.64 5.62 -15.33
CA THR A 107 6.16 5.94 -16.66
C THR A 107 4.68 5.59 -16.70
N PRO A 108 3.78 6.44 -16.18
CA PRO A 108 2.35 6.18 -16.23
C PRO A 108 1.83 6.31 -17.67
N ALA A 109 0.82 5.53 -18.01
CA ALA A 109 0.04 5.76 -19.20
C ALA A 109 -1.09 6.76 -18.93
N GLY A 110 -1.30 7.70 -19.84
CA GLY A 110 -2.31 8.75 -19.72
C GLY A 110 -1.77 10.05 -19.10
N PRO A 111 -2.62 11.09 -18.95
CA PRO A 111 -2.22 12.37 -18.39
C PRO A 111 -1.78 12.27 -16.93
N VAL A 112 -0.66 12.92 -16.60
CA VAL A 112 -0.19 13.10 -15.22
C VAL A 112 -0.89 14.31 -14.63
N LEU A 113 -1.88 14.06 -13.78
CA LEU A 113 -2.65 15.09 -13.07
C LEU A 113 -2.44 14.96 -11.56
N ASP A 114 -2.72 16.04 -10.83
CA ASP A 114 -2.69 16.05 -9.37
C ASP A 114 -3.47 14.88 -8.77
N GLY A 115 -2.87 14.21 -7.79
CA GLY A 115 -3.43 13.02 -7.16
C GLY A 115 -3.20 11.71 -7.92
N CYS A 116 -2.48 11.73 -9.05
CA CYS A 116 -2.08 10.55 -9.82
C CYS A 116 -3.28 9.67 -10.20
N VAL A 117 -4.27 10.27 -10.86
CA VAL A 117 -5.57 9.62 -11.12
C VAL A 117 -5.55 8.58 -12.24
N GLU A 118 -4.62 8.63 -13.20
CA GLU A 118 -4.64 7.68 -14.33
C GLU A 118 -3.88 6.39 -14.03
N ALA A 119 -2.66 6.55 -13.54
CA ALA A 119 -1.81 5.45 -13.15
C ALA A 119 -0.77 5.97 -12.17
N GLY A 120 -0.28 5.08 -11.32
CA GLY A 120 0.73 5.43 -10.34
C GLY A 120 0.97 4.30 -9.37
N VAL A 121 1.80 4.57 -8.37
CA VAL A 121 2.11 3.65 -7.29
C VAL A 121 1.75 4.27 -5.95
N GLU A 122 0.99 3.55 -5.12
CA GLU A 122 0.77 3.87 -3.71
C GLU A 122 1.79 3.10 -2.85
N ILE A 123 2.62 3.78 -2.06
CA ILE A 123 3.64 3.16 -1.20
C ILE A 123 3.34 3.50 0.26
N LYS A 124 3.06 2.48 1.08
CA LYS A 124 2.57 2.68 2.46
C LYS A 124 3.67 2.55 3.52
N THR A 125 4.42 3.62 3.75
CA THR A 125 5.51 3.68 4.74
C THR A 125 5.10 4.23 6.11
N GLN A 126 3.93 4.85 6.21
CA GLN A 126 3.43 5.51 7.41
C GLN A 126 3.11 4.53 8.56
N GLN A 127 3.09 5.03 9.79
CA GLN A 127 2.62 4.24 10.93
C GLN A 127 1.11 3.92 10.85
N ASN A 128 0.29 4.88 10.42
CA ASN A 128 -1.16 4.69 10.30
C ASN A 128 -1.55 4.19 8.91
N GLN A 129 -1.69 2.88 8.78
CA GLN A 129 -1.97 2.20 7.53
C GLN A 129 -3.37 2.48 6.95
N LEU A 130 -4.31 3.01 7.74
CA LEU A 130 -5.64 3.45 7.25
C LEU A 130 -5.56 4.63 6.27
N LEU A 131 -4.50 5.43 6.35
CA LEU A 131 -4.35 6.60 5.49
C LEU A 131 -4.10 6.18 4.04
N THR A 132 -4.83 6.79 3.12
CA THR A 132 -4.69 6.65 1.67
C THR A 132 -4.63 8.03 1.02
N GLY A 133 -4.05 8.12 -0.18
CA GLY A 133 -4.00 9.35 -0.97
C GLY A 133 -2.93 10.36 -0.54
N TYR A 134 -3.06 11.59 -1.06
CA TYR A 134 -2.13 12.71 -0.84
C TYR A 134 -2.56 13.50 0.40
N ARG A 135 -1.84 13.35 1.51
CA ARG A 135 -1.99 14.25 2.68
C ARG A 135 -0.64 14.85 2.99
N TYR A 136 -0.67 16.13 3.38
CA TYR A 136 0.45 17.09 3.46
C TYR A 136 1.74 16.60 4.12
N ASP A 137 1.73 15.50 4.91
CA ASP A 137 2.91 14.98 5.61
C ASP A 137 3.43 13.61 5.11
N LEU A 138 2.67 12.87 4.30
CA LEU A 138 3.13 11.61 3.68
C LEU A 138 2.51 11.45 2.28
N PHE A 139 3.29 11.80 1.27
CA PHE A 139 3.00 11.48 -0.12
C PHE A 139 2.95 9.95 -0.27
N LEU A 140 1.75 9.39 -0.48
CA LEU A 140 1.60 7.94 -0.70
C LEU A 140 1.58 7.59 -2.18
N ARG A 141 1.08 8.48 -3.05
CA ARG A 141 0.87 8.20 -4.48
C ARG A 141 1.86 8.95 -5.36
N PHE A 142 2.49 8.20 -6.26
CA PHE A 142 3.50 8.71 -7.18
C PHE A 142 3.17 8.29 -8.61
N CYS A 143 3.30 9.22 -9.55
CA CYS A 143 3.05 8.98 -10.97
C CYS A 143 4.10 9.66 -11.87
N TYR A 144 5.11 10.31 -11.32
CA TYR A 144 6.23 10.83 -12.10
C TYR A 144 7.49 10.84 -11.25
N ALA A 145 8.64 10.85 -11.91
CA ALA A 145 9.93 10.60 -11.29
C ALA A 145 10.71 11.88 -10.92
N ASP A 146 10.05 12.99 -10.57
CA ASP A 146 10.76 14.21 -10.11
C ASP A 146 11.28 14.09 -8.66
N HIS A 147 11.48 12.85 -8.22
CA HIS A 147 11.78 12.47 -6.86
C HIS A 147 13.03 11.58 -6.80
N GLU A 148 13.96 11.70 -7.75
CA GLU A 148 15.16 10.83 -7.84
C GLU A 148 16.02 10.81 -6.57
N ARG A 149 15.79 11.75 -5.64
CA ARG A 149 16.47 11.82 -4.33
C ARG A 149 15.59 11.47 -3.13
N LEU A 150 14.29 11.22 -3.33
CA LEU A 150 13.39 10.87 -2.26
C LEU A 150 13.60 9.40 -1.87
N VAL A 151 13.99 9.19 -0.61
CA VAL A 151 14.01 7.88 0.02
C VAL A 151 12.90 7.85 1.05
N LEU A 152 11.88 7.03 0.80
CA LEU A 152 10.80 6.78 1.74
C LEU A 152 11.29 5.77 2.78
N LYS A 153 11.13 6.08 4.06
CA LYS A 153 11.50 5.22 5.17
C LYS A 153 10.26 4.78 5.93
N SER A 154 10.05 3.48 6.10
CA SER A 154 8.88 2.95 6.78
C SER A 154 9.00 2.97 8.31
N CYS A 155 7.85 2.98 8.98
CA CYS A 155 7.73 2.79 10.43
C CYS A 155 7.61 1.30 10.85
N SER A 156 7.67 0.37 9.89
CA SER A 156 7.42 -1.06 10.07
C SER A 156 8.28 -1.92 9.15
N ASN A 157 8.34 -3.22 9.41
CA ASN A 157 9.03 -4.21 8.60
C ASN A 157 8.19 -4.80 7.44
N LEU A 158 7.01 -4.23 7.19
CA LEU A 158 6.11 -4.58 6.08
C LEU A 158 5.64 -3.29 5.40
N VAL A 159 5.87 -3.19 4.09
CA VAL A 159 5.40 -2.09 3.24
C VAL A 159 4.58 -2.64 2.07
N PRO A 160 3.26 -2.38 2.06
CA PRO A 160 2.45 -2.53 0.87
C PRO A 160 2.83 -1.51 -0.20
N VAL A 161 2.99 -2.00 -1.43
CA VAL A 161 3.16 -1.22 -2.64
C VAL A 161 2.03 -1.59 -3.59
N ILE A 162 1.19 -0.64 -3.96
CA ILE A 162 0.03 -0.83 -4.84
C ILE A 162 0.32 -0.13 -6.16
N PHE A 163 0.64 -0.89 -7.20
CA PHE A 163 0.71 -0.36 -8.55
C PHE A 163 -0.68 -0.36 -9.15
N TYR A 164 -1.18 0.78 -9.62
CA TYR A 164 -2.54 0.89 -10.16
C TYR A 164 -2.55 1.62 -11.50
N SER A 165 -3.49 1.24 -12.38
CA SER A 165 -3.76 1.92 -13.65
C SER A 165 -5.20 1.73 -14.07
N ARG A 166 -5.83 2.80 -14.56
CA ARG A 166 -7.09 2.75 -15.32
C ARG A 166 -6.90 2.97 -16.82
N SER A 167 -5.66 3.20 -17.25
CA SER A 167 -5.32 3.45 -18.64
C SER A 167 -5.09 2.15 -19.41
N LYS A 168 -5.58 2.12 -20.65
CA LYS A 168 -5.33 1.03 -21.62
C LYS A 168 -3.89 1.05 -22.16
N GLY A 169 -3.15 2.14 -21.95
CA GLY A 169 -1.73 2.24 -22.29
C GLY A 169 -0.83 1.55 -21.27
N MET A 170 0.40 1.25 -21.66
CA MET A 170 1.38 0.59 -20.80
C MET A 170 1.97 1.56 -19.78
N SER A 171 1.75 1.27 -18.50
CA SER A 171 2.40 1.93 -17.39
C SER A 171 3.58 1.09 -16.90
N LYS A 172 4.66 1.74 -16.46
CA LYS A 172 5.83 1.09 -15.88
C LYS A 172 6.16 1.70 -14.52
N ILE A 173 6.51 0.84 -13.56
CA ILE A 173 7.16 1.25 -12.32
C ILE A 173 8.51 0.55 -12.17
N SER A 174 9.48 1.28 -11.62
CA SER A 174 10.73 0.71 -11.15
C SER A 174 11.08 1.36 -9.82
N LEU A 175 11.21 0.53 -8.80
CA LEU A 175 11.53 0.90 -7.42
C LEU A 175 12.77 0.13 -6.99
N GLU A 176 13.53 0.70 -6.07
CA GLU A 176 14.49 -0.07 -5.29
C GLU A 176 14.13 -0.05 -3.82
N TYR A 177 14.38 -1.17 -3.16
CA TYR A 177 14.07 -1.35 -1.76
C TYR A 177 15.19 -2.10 -1.02
N ARG A 178 15.34 -1.80 0.26
CA ARG A 178 16.20 -2.51 1.22
C ARG A 178 15.63 -2.37 2.62
N HIS A 179 16.16 -3.11 3.58
CA HIS A 179 15.87 -2.88 4.99
C HIS A 179 17.07 -2.30 5.74
N GLY A 180 16.77 -1.49 6.76
CA GLY A 180 17.70 -1.09 7.80
C GLY A 180 17.20 -1.58 9.17
N ILE A 181 18.03 -1.48 10.21
CA ILE A 181 17.69 -1.91 11.56
C ILE A 181 17.31 -0.68 12.39
N PHE A 182 16.25 -0.74 13.20
CA PHE A 182 15.97 0.34 14.15
C PHE A 182 17.10 0.43 15.19
N HIS A 183 17.64 1.63 15.38
CA HIS A 183 18.58 1.94 16.45
C HIS A 183 17.82 2.42 17.69
#